data_AF-A0A4R4Q950-F1
#
_entry.id   AF-A0A4R4Q950-F1
#
_cell.length_a   1.000
_cell.length_b   1.000
_cell.length_c   1.000
_cell.angle_alpha   90.00
_cell.angle_beta   90.00
_cell.angle_gamma   90.00
#
_symmetry.space_group_name_H-M   'P 1'
#
loop_
_entity.id
_entity.type
_entity.pdbx_description
1 polymer ?
#
loop_
_entity_poly.entity_id
_entity_poly.type
_entity_poly.pdbx_seq_one_letter_code
_entity_poly.pdbx_strand_id
1 'polypeptide(L)'
;MTTALLFGVNVDLARRRAAGRCLLPSMREVLQLVGVRPSLFRLLPLAGFPVKFRDMMSTDQLRALTKTFGRDLLAYCLNVNSVDIEAFENNINEVPGDRAPVLANIFRELTTLKVHAAISDTPLELLISDLAVMDSAGKKTSVFNYWRSECGGSIPDFHTGDPVGDAMAAGLAYVYPATLVLRHRTGAPWRFSSAPDYPFDLDASKLAGKAILEDPDLSALFPARDGEFFSISSPAISNAGTAGGIQLAVMPNALFRSAYTMFRLRQQTSAASLRESLTETLRILRSAARGVPTSVPMWIGIGNIHLPDEGVDLPWGRLRRYPFPTDLEVIPPDARPSTTGDEEGNILTLGAILETTYEYEINIAELNLAGSSNIAWPRSMERERAKISDTITHAFFSAVLASEKNPPAACAHLWTAITDPLSFGCRMSYRTDATAPVGHYLLSPSEVSEMRVWAERLRATPVNKIEIPRRRILSAIAERKDPVDGFIDAVIAWESLFAGTDQSELSFRICAAISKLLFEEASDRLEEHRKLIKLYRKRSKVLHGTQEISVTEAIESRDYAVRVVIECLRKLYLEHPELLQDADRSKKIILGF
;
A
#
# COMPACT_ATOMS: atom_id res chain seq x y z
N MET A 1 -4.34 25.87 6.42
CA MET A 1 -3.67 25.91 7.73
C MET A 1 -2.65 24.77 7.92
N THR A 2 -2.19 24.12 6.85
CA THR A 2 -1.29 22.95 6.90
C THR A 2 0.08 23.25 6.28
N THR A 3 0.30 24.46 5.78
CA THR A 3 1.57 24.90 5.16
C THR A 3 2.54 25.57 6.16
N ALA A 4 2.13 25.74 7.43
CA ALA A 4 2.93 26.42 8.45
C ALA A 4 3.84 25.50 9.29
N LEU A 5 3.78 24.18 9.09
CA LEU A 5 4.57 23.21 9.89
C LEU A 5 5.96 22.90 9.32
N LEU A 6 6.29 23.40 8.12
CA LEU A 6 7.63 23.24 7.51
C LEU A 6 8.69 24.23 8.04
N PHE A 7 8.32 25.18 8.90
CA PHE A 7 9.26 26.19 9.46
C PHE A 7 9.39 26.17 10.99
N GLY A 8 8.74 25.22 11.69
CA GLY A 8 8.68 25.17 13.16
C GLY A 8 10.03 24.98 13.87
N VAL A 9 11.05 24.48 13.17
CA VAL A 9 12.41 24.30 13.74
C VAL A 9 13.22 25.61 13.74
N ASN A 10 12.83 26.63 12.97
CA ASN A 10 13.63 27.85 12.80
C ASN A 10 13.31 28.96 13.82
N VAL A 11 12.12 28.94 14.45
CA VAL A 11 11.71 30.02 15.37
C VAL A 11 12.42 29.91 16.73
N ASP A 12 12.69 28.68 17.20
CA ASP A 12 13.43 28.47 18.46
C ASP A 12 14.93 28.74 18.27
N LEU A 13 15.48 28.46 17.07
CA LEU A 13 16.85 28.83 16.70
C LEU A 13 17.04 30.34 16.55
N ALA A 14 16.06 31.05 15.98
CA ALA A 14 16.09 32.51 15.88
C ALA A 14 16.01 33.19 17.25
N ARG A 15 15.19 32.65 18.18
CA ARG A 15 15.13 33.13 19.58
C ARG A 15 16.42 32.87 20.36
N ARG A 16 17.10 31.75 20.11
CA ARG A 16 18.41 31.45 20.73
C ARG A 16 19.55 32.30 20.15
N ARG A 17 19.49 32.68 18.87
CA ARG A 17 20.44 33.64 18.25
C ARG A 17 20.33 35.05 18.83
N ALA A 18 19.13 35.50 19.19
CA ALA A 18 18.93 36.81 19.81
C ALA A 18 19.47 36.91 21.26
N ALA A 19 19.74 35.77 21.92
CA ALA A 19 20.15 35.71 23.33
C ALA A 19 21.67 35.60 23.57
N GLY A 20 22.51 35.70 22.52
CA GLY A 20 23.97 35.86 22.66
C GLY A 20 24.72 34.74 23.38
N ARG A 21 24.13 33.55 23.55
CA ARG A 21 24.78 32.41 24.22
C ARG A 21 24.46 31.09 23.53
N CYS A 22 25.24 30.76 22.50
CA CYS A 22 25.64 29.40 22.14
C CYS A 22 26.52 29.48 20.89
N LEU A 23 27.84 29.35 21.07
CA LEU A 23 28.70 28.86 19.99
C LEU A 23 28.52 27.34 19.97
N LEU A 24 27.63 26.86 19.11
CA LEU A 24 27.69 25.44 18.74
C LEU A 24 28.96 25.25 17.90
N PRO A 25 29.78 24.21 18.17
CA PRO A 25 30.93 23.94 17.34
C PRO A 25 30.45 23.68 15.92
N SER A 26 31.21 24.18 14.94
CA SER A 26 31.01 23.81 13.55
C SER A 26 31.07 22.28 13.43
N MET A 27 30.32 21.71 12.48
CA MET A 27 30.34 20.26 12.21
C MET A 27 31.77 19.75 11.95
N ARG A 28 32.68 20.63 11.52
CA ARG A 28 34.11 20.38 11.36
C ARG A 28 34.86 20.18 12.69
N GLU A 29 34.49 20.90 13.74
CA GLU A 29 35.06 20.79 15.09
C GLU A 29 34.55 19.55 15.82
N VAL A 30 33.28 19.19 15.63
CA VAL A 30 32.72 17.92 16.14
C VAL A 30 33.44 16.72 15.50
N LEU A 31 33.69 16.76 14.19
CA LEU A 31 34.42 15.71 13.47
C LEU A 31 35.90 15.59 13.89
N GLN A 32 36.54 16.70 14.30
CA GLN A 32 37.91 16.67 14.85
C GLN A 32 37.98 16.08 16.27
N LEU A 33 36.97 16.31 17.11
CA LEU A 33 36.92 15.79 18.48
C LEU A 33 36.70 14.27 18.55
N VAL A 34 36.04 13.68 17.54
CA VAL A 34 35.80 12.22 17.45
C VAL A 34 36.88 11.51 16.62
N GLY A 35 37.89 12.23 16.10
CA GLY A 35 38.99 11.66 15.32
C GLY A 35 38.59 11.16 13.92
N VAL A 36 37.39 11.50 13.44
CA VAL A 36 36.89 11.06 12.12
C VAL A 36 37.31 12.09 11.06
N ARG A 37 38.36 11.76 10.30
CA ARG A 37 38.75 12.57 9.14
C ARG A 37 37.74 12.38 7.99
N PRO A 38 37.17 13.45 7.40
CA PRO A 38 36.28 13.36 6.23
C PRO A 38 36.95 12.82 4.95
N SER A 39 38.26 12.54 4.97
CA SER A 39 39.05 12.08 3.83
C SER A 39 39.13 10.54 3.70
N LEU A 40 38.29 9.78 4.41
CA LEU A 40 38.36 8.32 4.49
C LEU A 40 37.55 7.56 3.43
N PHE A 41 37.18 8.20 2.33
CA PHE A 41 36.63 7.54 1.13
C PHE A 41 37.61 7.51 -0.07
N ARG A 42 38.92 7.61 0.20
CA ARG A 42 39.91 7.14 -0.79
C ARG A 42 40.08 5.64 -0.62
N LEU A 43 39.46 4.87 -1.53
CA LEU A 43 39.83 3.48 -1.80
C LEU A 43 41.34 3.45 -2.12
N LEU A 44 42.15 3.07 -1.13
CA LEU A 44 43.53 2.68 -1.39
C LEU A 44 43.51 1.20 -1.78
N PRO A 45 44.09 0.80 -2.93
CA PRO A 45 44.32 -0.60 -3.22
C PRO A 45 45.41 -1.09 -2.25
N LEU A 46 45.01 -1.77 -1.19
CA LEU A 46 45.95 -2.44 -0.29
C LEU A 46 46.43 -3.73 -0.93
N ALA A 47 47.48 -3.62 -1.74
CA ALA A 47 48.29 -4.75 -2.16
C ALA A 47 49.11 -5.25 -0.95
N GLY A 48 48.91 -6.51 -0.55
CA GLY A 48 49.96 -7.31 0.10
C GLY A 48 49.97 -7.39 1.62
N PHE A 49 48.91 -7.90 2.25
CA PHE A 49 49.04 -8.61 3.53
C PHE A 49 48.43 -10.02 3.41
N PRO A 50 49.21 -11.10 3.56
CA PRO A 50 48.68 -12.45 3.62
C PRO A 50 48.14 -12.70 5.03
N VAL A 51 46.96 -12.16 5.33
CA VAL A 51 46.18 -12.64 6.47
C VAL A 51 45.73 -14.05 6.09
N LYS A 52 46.05 -15.05 6.94
CA LYS A 52 45.48 -16.40 6.81
C LYS A 52 43.97 -16.28 6.95
N PHE A 53 43.29 -16.21 5.80
CA PHE A 53 41.87 -15.91 5.56
C PHE A 53 40.90 -17.00 6.05
N ARG A 54 41.28 -17.77 7.09
CA ARG A 54 40.56 -18.97 7.53
C ARG A 54 39.49 -18.72 8.59
N ASP A 55 39.37 -17.49 9.10
CA ASP A 55 38.19 -17.04 9.85
C ASP A 55 37.23 -16.37 8.87
N MET A 56 36.68 -17.19 7.96
CA MET A 56 35.65 -16.75 7.01
C MET A 56 34.41 -16.28 7.77
N MET A 57 33.75 -15.27 7.20
CA MET A 57 32.51 -14.69 7.70
C MET A 57 31.54 -15.81 8.13
N SER A 58 31.10 -15.81 9.40
CA SER A 58 30.25 -16.87 9.91
C SER A 58 28.88 -16.86 9.22
N THR A 59 28.21 -18.02 9.19
CA THR A 59 26.82 -18.12 8.71
C THR A 59 25.90 -17.13 9.45
N ASP A 60 26.16 -16.87 10.73
CA ASP A 60 25.42 -15.89 11.53
C ASP A 60 25.65 -14.45 11.07
N GLN A 61 26.86 -14.11 10.65
CA GLN A 61 27.17 -12.81 10.07
C GLN A 61 26.44 -12.61 8.72
N LEU A 62 26.37 -13.64 7.88
CA LEU A 62 25.58 -13.60 6.64
C LEU A 62 24.09 -13.39 6.94
N ARG A 63 23.53 -14.18 7.86
CA ARG A 63 22.13 -14.06 8.30
C ARG A 63 21.83 -12.67 8.90
N ALA A 64 22.78 -12.06 9.59
CA ALA A 64 22.63 -10.71 10.12
C ALA A 64 22.57 -9.65 9.00
N LEU A 65 23.39 -9.81 7.95
CA LEU A 65 23.35 -8.94 6.77
C LEU A 65 22.03 -9.08 6.02
N THR A 66 21.62 -10.30 5.65
CA THR A 66 20.38 -10.54 4.90
C THR A 66 19.15 -10.12 5.68
N LYS A 67 19.15 -10.31 7.01
CA LYS A 67 18.08 -9.81 7.87
C LYS A 67 17.96 -8.29 7.79
N THR A 68 19.07 -7.56 7.70
CA THR A 68 19.08 -6.08 7.69
C THR A 68 18.87 -5.52 6.28
N PHE A 69 19.59 -6.01 5.28
CA PHE A 69 19.69 -5.42 3.95
C PHE A 69 18.94 -6.21 2.87
N GLY A 70 18.47 -7.43 3.15
CA GLY A 70 17.77 -8.29 2.20
C GLY A 70 18.70 -9.19 1.37
N ARG A 71 18.16 -10.34 0.92
CA ARG A 71 18.88 -11.32 0.10
C ARG A 71 19.15 -10.81 -1.31
N ASP A 72 18.19 -10.08 -1.90
CA ASP A 72 18.29 -9.62 -3.28
C ASP A 72 19.45 -8.64 -3.49
N LEU A 73 19.74 -7.77 -2.52
CA LEU A 73 20.90 -6.90 -2.57
C LEU A 73 22.21 -7.71 -2.60
N LEU A 74 22.35 -8.70 -1.72
CA LEU A 74 23.57 -9.52 -1.66
C LEU A 74 23.71 -10.37 -2.93
N ALA A 75 22.61 -10.96 -3.40
CA ALA A 75 22.55 -11.70 -4.66
C ALA A 75 23.02 -10.82 -5.83
N TYR A 76 22.53 -9.58 -5.89
CA TYR A 76 22.96 -8.60 -6.88
C TYR A 76 24.46 -8.31 -6.82
N CYS A 77 24.99 -8.00 -5.63
CA CYS A 77 26.40 -7.65 -5.43
C CYS A 77 27.35 -8.81 -5.71
N LEU A 78 26.95 -10.04 -5.39
CA LEU A 78 27.78 -11.23 -5.61
C LEU A 78 27.56 -11.86 -7.00
N ASN A 79 26.64 -11.30 -7.79
CA ASN A 79 26.25 -11.84 -9.10
C ASN A 79 25.80 -13.32 -9.02
N VAL A 80 24.88 -13.60 -8.11
CA VAL A 80 24.24 -14.91 -7.87
C VAL A 80 22.73 -14.77 -7.75
N ASN A 81 21.99 -15.86 -7.61
CA ASN A 81 20.54 -15.80 -7.33
C ASN A 81 20.27 -15.69 -5.83
N SER A 82 19.10 -15.15 -5.46
CA SER A 82 18.68 -15.06 -4.06
C SER A 82 18.56 -16.43 -3.37
N VAL A 83 18.23 -17.48 -4.14
CA VAL A 83 18.23 -18.88 -3.68
C VAL A 83 19.64 -19.35 -3.29
N ASP A 84 20.69 -18.89 -3.97
CA ASP A 84 22.07 -19.22 -3.62
C ASP A 84 22.45 -18.58 -2.27
N ILE A 85 22.03 -17.33 -2.04
CA ILE A 85 22.23 -16.66 -0.75
C ILE A 85 21.58 -17.44 0.39
N GLU A 86 20.35 -17.94 0.18
CA GLU A 86 19.68 -18.79 1.17
C GLU A 86 20.40 -20.13 1.38
N ALA A 87 20.92 -20.75 0.32
CA ALA A 87 21.74 -21.96 0.45
C ALA A 87 23.02 -21.69 1.26
N PHE A 88 23.66 -20.53 1.09
CA PHE A 88 24.81 -20.10 1.90
C PHE A 88 24.43 -19.88 3.38
N GLU A 89 23.28 -19.27 3.66
CA GLU A 89 22.77 -19.06 5.04
C GLU A 89 22.47 -20.37 5.78
N ASN A 90 22.21 -21.44 5.04
CA ASN A 90 21.87 -22.75 5.58
C ASN A 90 23.05 -23.74 5.53
N ASN A 91 24.24 -23.29 5.13
CA ASN A 91 25.43 -24.12 4.92
C ASN A 91 25.16 -25.31 3.98
N ILE A 92 24.24 -25.14 3.03
CA ILE A 92 23.95 -26.12 1.98
C ILE A 92 25.03 -26.02 0.89
N ASN A 93 25.41 -24.79 0.54
CA ASN A 93 26.46 -24.49 -0.43
C ASN A 93 27.53 -23.57 0.19
N GLU A 94 28.76 -23.66 -0.31
CA GLU A 94 29.83 -22.72 0.02
C GLU A 94 29.80 -21.50 -0.91
N VAL A 95 30.17 -20.34 -0.39
CA VAL A 95 30.38 -19.13 -1.20
C VAL A 95 31.59 -19.37 -2.12
N PRO A 96 31.45 -19.17 -3.45
CA PRO A 96 32.58 -19.33 -4.36
C PRO A 96 33.81 -18.50 -3.96
N GLY A 97 34.99 -19.09 -4.07
CA GLY A 97 36.23 -18.54 -3.52
C GLY A 97 36.63 -17.17 -4.10
N ASP A 98 36.23 -16.89 -5.34
CA ASP A 98 36.38 -15.59 -6.01
C ASP A 98 35.43 -14.51 -5.47
N ARG A 99 34.29 -14.90 -4.90
CA ARG A 99 33.28 -14.01 -4.31
C ARG A 99 33.48 -13.77 -2.81
N ALA A 100 34.18 -14.67 -2.12
CA ALA A 100 34.41 -14.58 -0.67
C ALA A 100 35.11 -13.27 -0.22
N PRO A 101 36.15 -12.74 -0.92
CA PRO A 101 36.75 -11.45 -0.56
C PRO A 101 35.79 -10.28 -0.71
N VAL A 102 34.93 -10.31 -1.75
CA VAL A 102 33.92 -9.28 -1.98
C VAL A 102 32.86 -9.31 -0.87
N LEU A 103 32.39 -10.49 -0.49
CA LEU A 103 31.45 -10.65 0.63
C LEU A 103 32.02 -10.14 1.96
N ALA A 104 33.31 -10.41 2.24
CA ALA A 104 33.98 -9.88 3.43
C ALA A 104 34.04 -8.34 3.41
N ASN A 105 34.30 -7.73 2.24
CA ASN A 105 34.26 -6.28 2.08
C ASN A 105 32.84 -5.74 2.29
N ILE A 106 31.81 -6.35 1.68
CA ILE A 106 30.40 -5.98 1.88
C ILE A 106 30.05 -5.98 3.37
N PHE A 107 30.39 -7.05 4.08
CA PHE A 107 30.15 -7.18 5.51
C PHE A 107 30.78 -6.03 6.31
N ARG A 108 32.07 -5.75 6.04
CA ARG A 108 32.79 -4.67 6.72
C ARG A 108 32.14 -3.32 6.47
N GLU A 109 31.94 -2.94 5.20
CA GLU A 109 31.41 -1.62 4.85
C GLU A 109 29.98 -1.41 5.36
N LEU A 110 29.09 -2.39 5.17
CA LEU A 110 27.70 -2.28 5.62
C LEU A 110 27.55 -2.32 7.14
N THR A 111 28.41 -3.06 7.85
CA THR A 111 28.45 -3.05 9.32
C THR A 111 28.95 -1.70 9.83
N THR A 112 30.02 -1.16 9.24
CA THR A 112 30.52 0.18 9.59
C THR A 112 29.45 1.25 9.33
N LEU A 113 28.72 1.16 8.21
CA LEU A 113 27.62 2.07 7.91
C LEU A 113 26.50 1.99 8.96
N LYS A 114 26.13 0.77 9.38
CA LYS A 114 25.13 0.55 10.42
C LYS A 114 25.55 1.13 11.77
N VAL A 115 26.82 0.96 12.15
CA VAL A 115 27.38 1.57 13.37
C VAL A 115 27.37 3.10 13.26
N HIS A 116 27.76 3.64 12.11
CA HIS A 116 27.71 5.08 11.86
C HIS A 116 26.29 5.65 11.94
N ALA A 117 25.31 4.98 11.33
CA ALA A 117 23.89 5.33 11.41
C ALA A 117 23.42 5.43 12.87
N ALA A 118 23.75 4.43 13.68
CA ALA A 118 23.39 4.38 15.09
C ALA A 118 24.07 5.48 15.92
N ILE A 119 25.34 5.77 15.68
CA ILE A 119 26.09 6.82 16.40
C ILE A 119 25.57 8.22 16.03
N SER A 120 25.22 8.43 14.76
CA SER A 120 24.79 9.73 14.23
C SER A 120 23.29 9.98 14.34
N ASP A 121 22.51 9.03 14.89
CA ASP A 121 21.04 9.05 14.89
C ASP A 121 20.45 9.34 13.50
N THR A 122 21.13 8.84 12.46
CA THR A 122 20.74 9.05 11.06
C THR A 122 20.14 7.76 10.51
N PRO A 123 18.97 7.81 9.85
CA PRO A 123 18.40 6.65 9.16
C PRO A 123 19.42 5.99 8.22
N LEU A 124 19.64 4.69 8.39
CA LEU A 124 20.63 3.92 7.63
C LEU A 124 20.40 4.02 6.11
N GLU A 125 19.15 4.13 5.68
CA GLU A 125 18.72 4.21 4.29
C GLU A 125 19.20 5.49 3.58
N LEU A 126 19.30 6.60 4.32
CA LEU A 126 19.87 7.84 3.79
C LEU A 126 21.35 7.62 3.49
N LEU A 127 22.07 7.00 4.43
CA LEU A 127 23.49 6.71 4.27
C LEU A 127 23.77 5.66 3.18
N ILE A 128 22.90 4.65 3.03
CA ILE A 128 23.03 3.64 1.96
C ILE A 128 22.91 4.28 0.57
N SER A 129 21.99 5.23 0.41
CA SER A 129 21.74 5.89 -0.88
C SER A 129 22.94 6.74 -1.33
N ASP A 130 23.76 7.19 -0.36
CA ASP A 130 24.96 8.00 -0.59
C ASP A 130 26.24 7.16 -0.79
N LEU A 131 26.18 5.83 -0.70
CA LEU A 131 27.34 4.97 -0.91
C LEU A 131 27.78 4.95 -2.38
N ALA A 132 28.75 5.80 -2.68
CA ALA A 132 29.33 5.96 -4.02
C ALA A 132 30.83 5.69 -4.04
N VAL A 133 31.31 5.20 -5.18
CA VAL A 133 32.73 5.08 -5.50
C VAL A 133 32.99 5.70 -6.88
N MET A 134 34.24 6.05 -7.15
CA MET A 134 34.66 6.44 -8.49
C MET A 134 35.10 5.18 -9.24
N ASP A 135 34.54 4.95 -10.43
CA ASP A 135 34.98 3.84 -11.28
C ASP A 135 36.34 4.14 -11.94
N SER A 136 36.87 3.18 -12.70
CA SER A 136 38.15 3.31 -13.40
C SER A 136 38.18 4.42 -14.45
N ALA A 137 37.02 4.89 -14.91
CA ALA A 137 36.88 6.02 -15.83
C ALA A 137 36.70 7.37 -15.09
N GLY A 138 36.74 7.37 -13.75
CA GLY A 138 36.52 8.57 -12.95
C GLY A 138 35.06 9.03 -12.93
N LYS A 139 34.11 8.14 -13.21
CA LYS A 139 32.68 8.40 -13.09
C LYS A 139 32.18 7.88 -11.74
N LYS A 140 31.31 8.67 -11.10
CA LYS A 140 30.64 8.27 -9.85
C LYS A 140 29.70 7.10 -10.15
N THR A 141 29.88 5.99 -9.45
CA THR A 141 29.02 4.80 -9.49
C THR A 141 28.64 4.37 -8.07
N SER A 142 27.59 3.59 -7.96
CA SER A 142 27.20 2.98 -6.69
C SER A 142 28.22 1.93 -6.25
N VAL A 143 28.57 1.87 -4.97
CA VAL A 143 29.49 0.84 -4.44
C VAL A 143 29.00 -0.58 -4.72
N PHE A 144 27.67 -0.77 -4.79
CA PHE A 144 27.05 -2.05 -5.08
C PHE A 144 27.31 -2.50 -6.53
N ASN A 145 27.32 -1.56 -7.48
CA ASN A 145 27.68 -1.85 -8.88
C ASN A 145 29.16 -2.21 -9.01
N TYR A 146 30.02 -1.58 -8.22
CA TYR A 146 31.43 -1.95 -8.15
C TYR A 146 31.61 -3.39 -7.67
N TRP A 147 31.00 -3.78 -6.54
CA TRP A 147 31.07 -5.15 -6.04
C TRP A 147 30.53 -6.18 -7.04
N ARG A 148 29.41 -5.87 -7.69
CA ARG A 148 28.85 -6.70 -8.76
C ARG A 148 29.85 -6.93 -9.89
N SER A 149 30.55 -5.89 -10.32
CA SER A 149 31.54 -5.94 -11.40
C SER A 149 32.76 -6.77 -11.01
N GLU A 150 33.23 -6.65 -9.76
CA GLU A 150 34.32 -7.47 -9.21
C GLU A 150 33.96 -8.97 -9.18
N CYS A 151 32.67 -9.29 -9.03
CA CYS A 151 32.14 -10.66 -9.14
C CYS A 151 31.76 -11.06 -10.58
N GLY A 152 32.26 -10.34 -11.60
CA GLY A 152 32.02 -10.63 -13.02
C GLY A 152 30.60 -10.35 -13.52
N GLY A 153 29.80 -9.62 -12.74
CA GLY A 153 28.44 -9.23 -13.12
C GLY A 153 28.40 -7.99 -13.99
N SER A 154 27.47 -7.95 -14.95
CA SER A 154 27.16 -6.75 -15.73
C SER A 154 26.15 -5.86 -15.01
N ILE A 155 26.29 -4.54 -15.15
CA ILE A 155 25.28 -3.58 -14.67
C ILE A 155 24.02 -3.74 -15.52
N PRO A 156 22.82 -3.81 -14.92
CA PRO A 156 21.58 -3.95 -15.67
C PRO A 156 21.35 -2.78 -16.63
N ASP A 157 20.78 -3.09 -17.80
CA ASP A 157 20.39 -2.09 -18.78
C ASP A 157 19.00 -1.54 -18.47
N PHE A 158 18.92 -0.20 -18.37
CA PHE A 158 17.69 0.54 -18.09
C PHE A 158 17.16 1.33 -19.30
N HIS A 159 17.77 1.20 -20.49
CA HIS A 159 17.21 1.83 -21.69
C HIS A 159 15.84 1.24 -22.01
N THR A 160 14.89 2.12 -22.26
CA THR A 160 13.48 1.83 -22.57
C THR A 160 13.18 2.02 -24.05
N GLY A 161 14.08 2.68 -24.80
CA GLY A 161 13.79 3.17 -26.16
C GLY A 161 12.91 4.43 -26.19
N ASP A 162 12.61 4.97 -25.01
CA ASP A 162 11.89 6.24 -24.83
C ASP A 162 12.91 7.33 -24.51
N PRO A 163 12.92 8.49 -25.19
CA PRO A 163 13.95 9.52 -24.96
C PRO A 163 14.08 9.99 -23.50
N VAL A 164 12.96 10.08 -22.78
CA VAL A 164 12.96 10.50 -21.37
C VAL A 164 13.44 9.35 -20.49
N GLY A 165 12.97 8.13 -20.74
CA GLY A 165 13.42 6.93 -20.02
C GLY A 165 14.91 6.65 -20.21
N ASP A 166 15.42 6.77 -21.43
CA ASP A 166 16.82 6.58 -21.79
C ASP A 166 17.70 7.67 -21.15
N ALA A 167 17.23 8.91 -21.10
CA ALA A 167 17.92 9.98 -20.37
C ALA A 167 18.03 9.69 -18.86
N MET A 168 17.09 8.92 -18.30
CA MET A 168 17.11 8.49 -16.89
C MET A 168 17.93 7.23 -16.63
N ALA A 169 18.27 6.44 -17.66
CA ALA A 169 18.84 5.10 -17.54
C ALA A 169 20.11 5.04 -16.68
N ALA A 170 21.02 5.99 -16.85
CA ALA A 170 22.26 6.03 -16.06
C ALA A 170 22.01 6.26 -14.56
N GLY A 171 21.05 7.12 -14.21
CA GLY A 171 20.68 7.34 -12.80
C GLY A 171 19.92 6.15 -12.21
N LEU A 172 19.12 5.44 -13.02
CA LEU A 172 18.46 4.20 -12.61
C LEU A 172 19.46 3.08 -12.34
N ALA A 173 20.45 2.89 -13.22
CA ALA A 173 21.54 1.94 -13.00
C ALA A 173 22.31 2.24 -11.72
N TYR A 174 22.49 3.52 -11.39
CA TYR A 174 23.13 3.95 -10.14
C TYR A 174 22.29 3.60 -8.90
N VAL A 175 21.00 3.95 -8.90
CA VAL A 175 20.12 3.85 -7.71
C VAL A 175 19.51 2.46 -7.52
N TYR A 176 19.40 1.65 -8.58
CA TYR A 176 18.74 0.33 -8.56
C TYR A 176 19.20 -0.59 -7.41
N PRO A 177 20.49 -0.75 -7.10
CA PRO A 177 20.89 -1.62 -6.01
C PRO A 177 20.30 -1.17 -4.65
N ALA A 178 20.20 0.14 -4.41
CA ALA A 178 19.58 0.67 -3.20
C ALA A 178 18.05 0.43 -3.13
N THR A 179 17.42 0.11 -4.26
CA THR A 179 16.00 -0.32 -4.31
C THR A 179 15.79 -1.76 -3.84
N LEU A 180 16.86 -2.55 -3.73
CA LEU A 180 16.82 -3.96 -3.28
C LEU A 180 16.94 -4.09 -1.75
N VAL A 181 17.22 -2.99 -1.05
CA VAL A 181 17.32 -2.94 0.42
C VAL A 181 15.94 -3.09 1.05
N LEU A 182 15.81 -3.83 2.15
CA LEU A 182 14.58 -3.94 2.95
C LEU A 182 14.49 -2.81 4.00
N ARG A 183 13.97 -1.65 3.60
CA ARG A 183 14.07 -0.40 4.38
C ARG A 183 13.35 -0.42 5.72
N HIS A 184 12.22 -1.10 5.85
CA HIS A 184 11.48 -1.19 7.12
C HIS A 184 12.23 -1.93 8.24
N ARG A 185 13.28 -2.69 7.91
CA ARG A 185 14.17 -3.32 8.91
C ARG A 185 15.27 -2.38 9.41
N THR A 186 15.30 -1.20 8.80
CA THR A 186 15.98 0.06 9.11
C THR A 186 15.99 0.49 10.57
N GLY A 187 14.82 0.35 11.20
CA GLY A 187 14.47 1.12 12.41
C GLY A 187 14.17 2.59 12.12
N ALA A 188 14.25 3.04 10.86
CA ALA A 188 13.97 4.42 10.49
C ALA A 188 12.47 4.76 10.66
N PRO A 189 12.16 5.97 11.14
CA PRO A 189 10.78 6.45 11.12
C PRO A 189 10.28 6.49 9.67
N TRP A 190 9.17 5.80 9.41
CA TRP A 190 8.56 5.66 8.08
C TRP A 190 8.41 7.00 7.32
N ARG A 191 8.30 8.11 8.06
CA ARG A 191 8.09 9.47 7.54
C ARG A 191 9.20 10.03 6.66
N PHE A 192 10.41 9.45 6.61
CA PHE A 192 11.55 10.09 5.95
C PHE A 192 12.00 9.52 4.60
N SER A 193 11.82 8.24 4.28
CA SER A 193 12.35 7.72 3.00
C SER A 193 11.88 6.30 2.69
N SER A 194 10.62 6.12 2.27
CA SER A 194 10.20 4.81 1.75
C SER A 194 10.89 4.43 0.43
N ALA A 195 11.51 5.39 -0.28
CA ALA A 195 12.19 5.20 -1.55
C ALA A 195 13.57 5.89 -1.60
N PRO A 196 14.58 5.29 -2.25
CA PRO A 196 15.86 5.97 -2.47
C PRO A 196 15.67 7.28 -3.23
N ASP A 197 16.64 8.17 -3.13
CA ASP A 197 16.66 9.37 -3.96
C ASP A 197 17.32 9.07 -5.29
N TYR A 198 16.65 9.51 -6.36
CA TYR A 198 17.29 9.61 -7.66
C TYR A 198 18.39 10.67 -7.57
N PRO A 199 19.62 10.37 -8.02
CA PRO A 199 20.76 11.25 -7.81
C PRO A 199 20.59 12.61 -8.53
N PHE A 200 20.38 13.66 -7.74
CA PHE A 200 20.19 15.04 -8.20
C PHE A 200 21.47 15.67 -8.79
N ASP A 201 22.63 15.17 -8.38
CA ASP A 201 23.96 15.68 -8.70
C ASP A 201 24.51 15.16 -10.04
N LEU A 202 23.79 14.27 -10.72
CA LEU A 202 24.22 13.73 -12.01
C LEU A 202 23.71 14.57 -13.17
N ASP A 203 24.54 14.67 -14.21
CA ASP A 203 24.14 15.15 -15.54
C ASP A 203 22.90 14.42 -16.06
N ALA A 204 22.66 13.19 -15.60
CA ALA A 204 21.44 12.42 -15.86
C ALA A 204 20.16 13.18 -15.49
N SER A 205 20.11 13.87 -14.34
CA SER A 205 18.93 14.65 -13.93
C SER A 205 18.67 15.83 -14.89
N LYS A 206 19.74 16.51 -15.35
CA LYS A 206 19.64 17.59 -16.33
C LYS A 206 19.25 17.08 -17.72
N LEU A 207 19.82 15.94 -18.13
CA LEU A 207 19.47 15.28 -19.39
C LEU A 207 18.00 14.84 -19.41
N ALA A 208 17.52 14.22 -18.33
CA ALA A 208 16.12 13.85 -18.18
C ALA A 208 15.21 15.09 -18.19
N GLY A 209 15.59 16.16 -17.50
CA GLY A 209 14.90 17.45 -17.54
C GLY A 209 14.78 18.04 -18.94
N LYS A 210 15.88 18.05 -19.68
CA LYS A 210 15.91 18.49 -21.08
C LYS A 210 15.00 17.61 -21.95
N ALA A 211 15.10 16.29 -21.82
CA ALA A 211 14.25 15.35 -22.56
C ALA A 211 12.75 15.57 -22.26
N ILE A 212 12.39 15.88 -21.00
CA ILE A 212 11.00 16.23 -20.62
C ILE A 212 10.52 17.51 -21.33
N LEU A 213 11.36 18.53 -21.48
CA LEU A 213 11.01 19.76 -22.19
C LEU A 213 10.94 19.58 -23.72
N GLU A 214 11.70 18.64 -24.26
CA GLU A 214 11.68 18.27 -25.68
C GLU A 214 10.53 17.31 -26.04
N ASP A 215 9.98 16.61 -25.04
CA ASP A 215 8.84 15.72 -25.20
C ASP A 215 7.55 16.50 -25.54
N PRO A 216 6.86 16.18 -26.66
CA PRO A 216 5.66 16.91 -27.10
C PRO A 216 4.53 16.95 -26.07
N ASP A 217 4.39 15.89 -25.27
CA ASP A 217 3.30 15.75 -24.30
C ASP A 217 3.72 16.29 -22.93
N LEU A 218 4.90 15.89 -22.42
CA LEU A 218 5.34 16.26 -21.06
C LEU A 218 5.72 17.73 -20.94
N SER A 219 6.14 18.37 -22.03
CA SER A 219 6.46 19.80 -22.02
C SER A 219 5.24 20.70 -21.77
N ALA A 220 4.01 20.16 -21.89
CA ALA A 220 2.78 20.85 -21.50
C ALA A 220 2.63 21.01 -19.97
N LEU A 221 3.37 20.21 -19.17
CA LEU A 221 3.43 20.37 -17.73
C LEU A 221 4.17 21.65 -17.31
N PHE A 222 4.96 22.24 -18.21
CA PHE A 222 5.80 23.41 -17.97
C PHE A 222 5.57 24.49 -19.05
N PRO A 223 4.41 25.19 -19.03
CA PRO A 223 4.12 26.27 -19.97
C PRO A 223 5.17 27.39 -19.95
N ALA A 224 5.72 27.73 -18.78
CA ALA A 224 6.81 28.69 -18.64
C ALA A 224 8.16 27.96 -18.78
N ARG A 225 8.71 27.95 -19.99
CA ARG A 225 9.96 27.25 -20.33
C ARG A 225 11.21 28.11 -20.14
N ASP A 226 11.02 29.41 -19.99
CA ASP A 226 12.12 30.36 -19.89
C ASP A 226 12.71 30.33 -18.48
N GLY A 227 14.01 30.04 -18.39
CA GLY A 227 14.74 30.08 -17.12
C GLY A 227 15.77 28.98 -16.98
N GLU A 228 16.48 29.03 -15.86
CA GLU A 228 17.38 27.95 -15.47
C GLU A 228 16.58 26.71 -15.04
N PHE A 229 17.17 25.54 -15.20
CA PHE A 229 16.58 24.22 -14.86
C PHE A 229 15.86 24.17 -13.50
N PHE A 230 16.40 24.86 -12.48
CA PHE A 230 15.82 24.90 -11.13
C PHE A 230 14.67 25.90 -10.96
N SER A 231 14.52 26.85 -11.88
CA SER A 231 13.46 27.86 -11.85
C SER A 231 12.20 27.45 -12.60
N ILE A 232 12.31 26.50 -13.53
CA ILE A 232 11.19 25.99 -14.31
C ILE A 232 10.26 25.20 -13.39
N SER A 233 9.07 25.76 -13.18
CA SER A 233 8.04 25.18 -12.33
C SER A 233 6.67 25.56 -12.84
N SER A 234 5.67 24.78 -12.44
CA SER A 234 4.28 25.04 -12.79
C SER A 234 3.38 24.50 -11.71
N PRO A 235 2.24 25.12 -11.45
CA PRO A 235 1.39 24.65 -10.39
C PRO A 235 0.35 23.66 -10.97
N ALA A 236 0.18 22.55 -10.27
CA ALA A 236 -0.59 21.40 -10.72
C ALA A 236 -1.57 20.96 -9.64
N ILE A 237 -2.76 20.54 -10.07
CA ILE A 237 -3.78 19.95 -9.22
C ILE A 237 -4.14 18.59 -9.80
N SER A 238 -4.14 17.54 -8.99
CA SER A 238 -4.59 16.20 -9.39
C SER A 238 -5.86 15.80 -8.66
N ASN A 239 -6.69 14.99 -9.32
CA ASN A 239 -7.91 14.45 -8.73
C ASN A 239 -7.62 13.40 -7.64
N ALA A 240 -6.38 12.93 -7.53
CA ALA A 240 -5.87 12.13 -6.41
C ALA A 240 -5.67 12.94 -5.10
N GLY A 241 -6.01 14.23 -5.09
CA GLY A 241 -5.97 15.08 -3.90
C GLY A 241 -4.69 15.89 -3.73
N THR A 242 -3.88 16.02 -4.78
CA THR A 242 -2.66 16.85 -4.77
C THR A 242 -2.97 18.24 -5.31
N ALA A 243 -2.49 19.28 -4.64
CA ALA A 243 -2.36 20.63 -5.21
C ALA A 243 -1.02 21.23 -4.79
N GLY A 244 -0.22 21.73 -5.73
CA GLY A 244 1.08 22.30 -5.43
C GLY A 244 1.90 22.66 -6.66
N GLY A 245 3.11 23.18 -6.46
CA GLY A 245 4.07 23.40 -7.54
C GLY A 245 4.79 22.11 -7.91
N ILE A 246 4.85 21.79 -9.21
CA ILE A 246 5.80 20.83 -9.78
C ILE A 246 7.03 21.61 -10.28
N GLN A 247 8.23 21.08 -10.03
CA GLN A 247 9.49 21.68 -10.44
C GLN A 247 10.21 20.73 -11.39
N LEU A 248 10.70 21.22 -12.52
CA LEU A 248 11.38 20.40 -13.52
C LEU A 248 12.58 19.67 -12.92
N ALA A 249 13.35 20.34 -12.06
CA ALA A 249 14.51 19.76 -11.38
C ALA A 249 14.21 18.56 -10.48
N VAL A 250 12.94 18.40 -10.08
CA VAL A 250 12.48 17.35 -9.18
C VAL A 250 11.78 16.22 -9.93
N MET A 251 11.32 16.47 -11.17
CA MET A 251 10.56 15.50 -11.95
C MET A 251 11.26 14.15 -12.16
N PRO A 252 12.57 14.06 -12.44
CA PRO A 252 13.24 12.76 -12.54
C PRO A 252 13.09 11.92 -11.27
N ASN A 253 13.19 12.55 -10.09
CA ASN A 253 12.99 11.85 -8.82
C ASN A 253 11.52 11.48 -8.58
N ALA A 254 10.56 12.34 -8.96
CA ALA A 254 9.14 12.04 -8.86
C ALA A 254 8.76 10.83 -9.73
N LEU A 255 9.20 10.81 -11.00
CA LEU A 255 9.02 9.70 -11.93
C LEU A 255 9.62 8.40 -11.40
N PHE A 256 10.87 8.47 -10.92
CA PHE A 256 11.54 7.32 -10.32
C PHE A 256 10.78 6.79 -9.10
N ARG A 257 10.41 7.64 -8.14
CA ARG A 257 9.73 7.22 -6.92
C ARG A 257 8.33 6.69 -7.17
N SER A 258 7.62 7.24 -8.14
CA SER A 258 6.35 6.69 -8.61
C SER A 258 6.54 5.28 -9.18
N ALA A 259 7.49 5.11 -10.11
CA ALA A 259 7.83 3.80 -10.69
C ALA A 259 8.26 2.78 -9.62
N TYR A 260 9.14 3.18 -8.70
CA TYR A 260 9.59 2.35 -7.60
C TYR A 260 8.44 1.92 -6.68
N THR A 261 7.49 2.81 -6.41
CA THR A 261 6.34 2.45 -5.57
C THR A 261 5.49 1.37 -6.23
N MET A 262 5.23 1.46 -7.55
CA MET A 262 4.50 0.43 -8.28
C MET A 262 5.26 -0.90 -8.28
N PHE A 263 6.56 -0.83 -8.58
CA PHE A 263 7.50 -1.96 -8.54
C PHE A 263 7.47 -2.68 -7.18
N ARG A 264 7.54 -1.94 -6.07
CA ARG A 264 7.52 -2.52 -4.72
C ARG A 264 6.14 -3.02 -4.31
N LEU A 265 5.06 -2.32 -4.65
CA LEU A 265 3.70 -2.78 -4.35
C LEU A 265 3.40 -4.09 -5.08
N ARG A 266 3.87 -4.25 -6.33
CA ARG A 266 3.80 -5.50 -7.11
C ARG A 266 4.79 -6.58 -6.65
N GLN A 267 5.58 -6.31 -5.59
CA GLN A 267 6.59 -7.23 -5.03
C GLN A 267 7.65 -7.66 -6.05
N GLN A 268 7.98 -6.76 -6.98
CA GLN A 268 9.01 -7.01 -7.97
C GLN A 268 10.35 -6.51 -7.42
N THR A 269 11.43 -7.21 -7.77
CA THR A 269 12.80 -6.84 -7.40
C THR A 269 13.75 -6.81 -8.59
N SER A 270 13.28 -7.11 -9.80
CA SER A 270 14.13 -7.15 -11.00
C SER A 270 14.32 -5.77 -11.66
N ALA A 271 15.47 -5.55 -12.28
CA ALA A 271 15.76 -4.34 -13.06
C ALA A 271 14.77 -4.16 -14.22
N ALA A 272 14.40 -5.24 -14.90
CA ALA A 272 13.41 -5.21 -15.98
C ALA A 272 12.05 -4.72 -15.48
N SER A 273 11.59 -5.19 -14.33
CA SER A 273 10.33 -4.77 -13.72
C SER A 273 10.33 -3.30 -13.27
N LEU A 274 11.46 -2.79 -12.76
CA LEU A 274 11.59 -1.35 -12.46
C LEU A 274 11.54 -0.50 -13.73
N ARG A 275 12.20 -0.95 -14.81
CA ARG A 275 12.17 -0.31 -16.12
C ARG A 275 10.76 -0.30 -16.73
N GLU A 276 10.04 -1.41 -16.63
CA GLU A 276 8.63 -1.50 -17.04
C GLU A 276 7.75 -0.53 -16.25
N SER A 277 7.95 -0.46 -14.94
CA SER A 277 7.23 0.48 -14.06
C SER A 277 7.52 1.94 -14.44
N LEU A 278 8.75 2.30 -14.81
CA LEU A 278 9.07 3.63 -15.33
C LEU A 278 8.35 3.92 -16.64
N THR A 279 8.37 2.95 -17.57
CA THR A 279 7.70 3.08 -18.86
C THR A 279 6.19 3.30 -18.68
N GLU A 280 5.58 2.58 -17.74
CA GLU A 280 4.18 2.77 -17.34
C GLU A 280 3.94 4.17 -16.76
N THR A 281 4.80 4.65 -15.84
CA THR A 281 4.71 6.00 -15.26
C THR A 281 4.77 7.09 -16.35
N LEU A 282 5.72 6.99 -17.29
CA LEU A 282 5.86 7.95 -18.38
C LEU A 282 4.62 7.96 -19.29
N ARG A 283 4.11 6.77 -19.65
CA ARG A 283 2.87 6.64 -20.44
C ARG A 283 1.67 7.31 -19.75
N ILE A 284 1.50 7.04 -18.45
CA ILE A 284 0.45 7.66 -17.63
C ILE A 284 0.61 9.17 -17.63
N LEU A 285 1.81 9.67 -17.34
CA LEU A 285 2.04 11.10 -17.22
C LEU A 285 1.82 11.84 -18.54
N ARG A 286 2.24 11.28 -19.68
CA ARG A 286 1.94 11.85 -21.00
C ARG A 286 0.45 11.91 -21.28
N SER A 287 -0.29 10.85 -20.97
CA SER A 287 -1.75 10.84 -21.14
C SER A 287 -2.41 11.93 -20.29
N ALA A 288 -2.00 12.06 -19.03
CA ALA A 288 -2.50 13.07 -18.12
C ALA A 288 -2.12 14.50 -18.57
N ALA A 289 -0.89 14.71 -19.05
CA ALA A 289 -0.40 16.00 -19.55
C ALA A 289 -1.18 16.49 -20.78
N ARG A 290 -1.67 15.57 -21.62
CA ARG A 290 -2.59 15.87 -22.74
C ARG A 290 -4.02 16.22 -22.30
N GLY A 291 -4.33 16.16 -21.00
CA GLY A 291 -5.68 16.32 -20.48
C GLY A 291 -6.61 15.14 -20.79
N VAL A 292 -6.06 13.97 -21.15
CA VAL A 292 -6.83 12.75 -21.40
C VAL A 292 -6.94 11.97 -20.09
N PRO A 293 -8.16 11.71 -19.56
CA PRO A 293 -8.35 10.86 -18.40
C PRO A 293 -7.65 9.52 -18.61
N THR A 294 -6.79 9.13 -17.67
CA THR A 294 -6.00 7.90 -17.78
C THR A 294 -6.17 7.05 -16.54
N SER A 295 -6.25 5.74 -16.69
CA SER A 295 -6.23 4.84 -15.55
C SER A 295 -4.82 4.76 -14.95
N VAL A 296 -4.73 4.89 -13.63
CA VAL A 296 -3.52 4.63 -12.85
C VAL A 296 -3.73 3.46 -11.90
N PRO A 297 -2.68 2.69 -11.58
CA PRO A 297 -2.78 1.67 -10.55
C PRO A 297 -3.18 2.24 -9.19
N MET A 298 -4.03 1.50 -8.50
CA MET A 298 -4.45 1.76 -7.12
C MET A 298 -4.43 0.45 -6.35
N TRP A 299 -3.98 0.50 -5.09
CA TRP A 299 -3.95 -0.65 -4.20
C TRP A 299 -4.75 -0.37 -2.95
N ILE A 300 -5.52 -1.36 -2.52
CA ILE A 300 -6.30 -1.33 -1.29
C ILE A 300 -5.76 -2.44 -0.37
N GLY A 301 -5.28 -2.04 0.80
CA GLY A 301 -4.90 -2.95 1.87
C GLY A 301 -6.12 -3.44 2.64
N ILE A 302 -6.25 -4.74 2.74
CA ILE A 302 -7.35 -5.42 3.42
C ILE A 302 -6.77 -6.24 4.58
N GLY A 303 -7.39 -6.15 5.75
CA GLY A 303 -7.00 -6.88 6.94
C GLY A 303 -8.07 -7.87 7.39
N ASN A 304 -7.71 -8.64 8.42
CA ASN A 304 -8.57 -9.60 9.11
C ASN A 304 -8.99 -10.84 8.28
N ILE A 305 -8.42 -11.01 7.09
CA ILE A 305 -8.55 -12.21 6.27
C ILE A 305 -7.19 -12.75 5.88
N HIS A 306 -7.05 -14.06 5.77
CA HIS A 306 -5.91 -14.72 5.14
C HIS A 306 -6.36 -15.28 3.78
N LEU A 307 -5.60 -14.98 2.73
CA LEU A 307 -5.79 -15.57 1.41
C LEU A 307 -4.77 -16.68 1.14
N PRO A 308 -5.19 -17.82 0.57
CA PRO A 308 -4.29 -18.81 0.00
C PRO A 308 -3.53 -18.25 -1.22
N ASP A 309 -2.50 -18.96 -1.66
CA ASP A 309 -1.38 -18.42 -2.45
C ASP A 309 -1.70 -17.86 -3.85
N GLU A 310 -2.78 -18.27 -4.51
CA GLU A 310 -2.99 -17.95 -5.94
C GLU A 310 -3.58 -16.56 -6.21
N GLY A 311 -4.14 -15.90 -5.19
CA GLY A 311 -4.97 -14.71 -5.38
C GLY A 311 -6.21 -15.00 -6.24
N VAL A 312 -6.96 -13.96 -6.59
CA VAL A 312 -8.19 -14.08 -7.37
C VAL A 312 -8.47 -12.79 -8.16
N ASP A 313 -8.67 -12.96 -9.47
CA ASP A 313 -9.20 -11.90 -10.32
C ASP A 313 -10.70 -11.71 -10.05
N LEU A 314 -11.08 -10.47 -9.74
CA LEU A 314 -12.43 -9.97 -9.54
C LEU A 314 -12.77 -8.94 -10.64
N PRO A 315 -14.04 -8.63 -10.89
CA PRO A 315 -14.44 -7.66 -11.92
C PRO A 315 -13.85 -6.26 -11.78
N TRP A 316 -13.46 -5.88 -10.56
CA TRP A 316 -12.94 -4.57 -10.20
C TRP A 316 -11.45 -4.61 -9.83
N GLY A 317 -10.74 -5.73 -10.04
CA GLY A 317 -9.31 -5.81 -9.76
C GLY A 317 -8.83 -7.19 -9.34
N ARG A 318 -7.53 -7.31 -9.11
CA ARG A 318 -6.91 -8.55 -8.67
C ARG A 318 -6.63 -8.50 -7.18
N LEU A 319 -7.27 -9.40 -6.43
CA LEU A 319 -7.00 -9.60 -5.03
C LEU A 319 -5.86 -10.60 -4.87
N ARG A 320 -4.85 -10.29 -4.07
CA ARG A 320 -3.70 -11.17 -3.82
C ARG A 320 -3.36 -11.23 -2.34
N ARG A 321 -2.71 -12.32 -1.96
CA ARG A 321 -2.16 -12.48 -0.62
C ARG A 321 -1.23 -11.31 -0.30
N TYR A 322 -1.34 -10.80 0.93
CA TYR A 322 -0.38 -9.84 1.43
C TYR A 322 0.98 -10.54 1.62
N PRO A 323 2.09 -10.00 1.09
CA PRO A 323 3.42 -10.62 1.19
C PRO A 323 3.75 -11.09 2.60
N PHE A 324 4.42 -12.24 2.68
CA PHE A 324 5.08 -12.68 3.89
C PHE A 324 6.60 -12.52 3.72
N PRO A 325 7.30 -11.93 4.72
CA PRO A 325 6.75 -11.21 5.88
C PRO A 325 5.95 -9.96 5.47
N THR A 326 5.17 -9.36 6.38
CA THR A 326 4.27 -8.19 6.16
C THR A 326 4.98 -6.87 5.82
N ASP A 327 6.15 -6.99 5.23
CA ASP A 327 7.28 -6.10 5.18
C ASP A 327 7.25 -5.21 3.93
N LEU A 328 6.07 -4.72 3.54
CA LEU A 328 5.96 -3.71 2.50
C LEU A 328 6.47 -2.37 3.01
N GLU A 329 7.71 -2.04 2.68
CA GLU A 329 8.38 -0.81 3.11
C GLU A 329 7.67 0.48 2.72
N VAL A 330 6.93 0.44 1.60
CA VAL A 330 6.11 1.57 1.14
C VAL A 330 4.85 1.76 1.98
N ILE A 331 4.47 0.78 2.80
CA ILE A 331 3.31 0.81 3.70
C ILE A 331 3.76 1.08 5.14
N PRO A 332 3.12 2.01 5.88
CA PRO A 332 3.45 2.33 7.26
C PRO A 332 3.27 1.11 8.15
N PRO A 333 4.14 0.87 9.16
CA PRO A 333 4.01 -0.28 10.05
C PRO A 333 2.64 -0.44 10.72
N ASP A 334 2.02 0.68 11.11
CA ASP A 334 0.70 0.78 11.74
C ASP A 334 -0.47 0.52 10.77
N ALA A 335 -0.24 0.58 9.45
CA ALA A 335 -1.22 0.23 8.44
C ALA A 335 -1.11 -1.23 7.96
N ARG A 336 -0.09 -1.97 8.39
CA ARG A 336 0.13 -3.35 7.94
C ARG A 336 -0.85 -4.31 8.64
N PRO A 337 -1.24 -5.40 7.97
CA PRO A 337 -2.05 -6.43 8.62
C PRO A 337 -1.26 -7.10 9.76
N SER A 338 -2.01 -7.62 10.73
CA SER A 338 -1.46 -8.46 11.79
C SER A 338 -1.04 -9.83 11.26
N THR A 339 -0.31 -10.57 12.10
CA THR A 339 0.07 -11.97 11.85
C THR A 339 -0.50 -12.88 12.94
N THR A 340 -0.74 -14.15 12.62
CA THR A 340 -1.17 -15.19 13.57
C THR A 340 -0.40 -16.49 13.31
N GLY A 341 -0.43 -17.43 14.25
CA GLY A 341 0.04 -18.80 14.00
C GLY A 341 -1.07 -19.67 13.42
N ASP A 342 -0.74 -20.60 12.53
CA ASP A 342 -1.62 -21.74 12.20
C ASP A 342 -1.45 -22.89 13.21
N GLU A 343 -2.19 -23.99 13.01
CA GLU A 343 -2.13 -25.18 13.87
C GLU A 343 -0.76 -25.87 13.86
N GLU A 344 0.03 -25.68 12.80
CA GLU A 344 1.38 -26.22 12.62
C GLU A 344 2.47 -25.28 13.17
N GLY A 345 2.08 -24.10 13.65
CA GLY A 345 3.00 -23.08 14.17
C GLY A 345 3.61 -22.18 13.09
N ASN A 346 3.17 -22.26 11.84
CA ASN A 346 3.59 -21.35 10.78
C ASN A 346 2.95 -19.97 10.99
N ILE A 347 3.70 -18.91 10.66
CA ILE A 347 3.20 -17.54 10.78
C ILE A 347 2.39 -17.19 9.52
N LEU A 348 1.10 -16.94 9.71
CA LEU A 348 0.18 -16.46 8.69
C LEU A 348 0.06 -14.93 8.75
N THR A 349 -0.06 -14.32 7.58
CA THR A 349 -0.41 -12.90 7.45
C THR A 349 -1.91 -12.76 7.28
N LEU A 350 -2.54 -11.96 8.13
CA LEU A 350 -3.98 -11.68 8.14
C LEU A 350 -4.32 -10.45 7.30
N GLY A 351 -3.87 -10.48 6.04
CA GLY A 351 -4.26 -9.46 5.07
C GLY A 351 -4.17 -9.88 3.61
N ALA A 352 -4.71 -9.00 2.78
CA ALA A 352 -4.73 -9.08 1.33
C ALA A 352 -4.48 -7.70 0.71
N ILE A 353 -4.16 -7.68 -0.57
CA ILE A 353 -4.04 -6.45 -1.37
C ILE A 353 -4.92 -6.59 -2.60
N LEU A 354 -5.84 -5.66 -2.78
CA LEU A 354 -6.61 -5.52 -4.02
C LEU A 354 -5.92 -4.49 -4.91
N GLU A 355 -5.37 -4.94 -6.04
CA GLU A 355 -4.86 -4.09 -7.11
C GLU A 355 -5.97 -3.80 -8.12
N THR A 356 -6.23 -2.52 -8.35
CA THR A 356 -7.30 -2.01 -9.19
C THR A 356 -6.84 -0.72 -9.87
N THR A 357 -7.75 0.01 -10.50
CA THR A 357 -7.45 1.24 -11.24
C THR A 357 -8.23 2.43 -10.72
N TYR A 358 -7.63 3.60 -10.84
CA TYR A 358 -8.24 4.90 -10.54
C TYR A 358 -8.19 5.78 -11.79
N GLU A 359 -9.29 6.45 -12.16
CA GLU A 359 -9.28 7.37 -13.30
C GLU A 359 -8.58 8.67 -12.88
N TYR A 360 -7.38 8.90 -13.38
CA TYR A 360 -6.51 10.01 -13.01
C TYR A 360 -6.61 11.18 -13.97
N GLU A 361 -6.64 12.38 -13.40
CA GLU A 361 -6.76 13.65 -14.10
C GLU A 361 -5.88 14.69 -13.42
N ILE A 362 -5.17 15.49 -14.22
CA ILE A 362 -4.40 16.64 -13.75
C ILE A 362 -4.86 17.91 -14.45
N ASN A 363 -4.89 18.99 -13.70
CA ASN A 363 -5.07 20.34 -14.19
C ASN A 363 -3.78 21.11 -13.95
N ILE A 364 -3.11 21.50 -15.04
CA ILE A 364 -2.02 22.48 -15.00
C ILE A 364 -2.68 23.84 -15.12
N ALA A 365 -2.69 24.58 -14.02
CA ALA A 365 -3.37 25.87 -13.94
C ALA A 365 -2.34 27.00 -13.90
N GLU A 366 -2.72 28.20 -14.34
CA GLU A 366 -2.13 29.41 -13.78
C GLU A 366 -2.74 29.58 -12.39
N LEU A 367 -2.19 28.90 -11.38
CA LEU A 367 -2.65 29.12 -10.01
C LEU A 367 -2.30 30.56 -9.62
N ASN A 368 -3.31 31.45 -9.71
CA ASN A 368 -3.31 32.74 -9.03
C ASN A 368 -3.37 32.49 -7.52
N LEU A 369 -2.23 32.07 -6.95
CA LEU A 369 -2.01 31.84 -5.52
C LEU A 369 -2.14 33.16 -4.73
N ALA A 370 -2.08 34.30 -5.41
CA ALA A 370 -2.38 35.60 -4.84
C ALA A 370 -3.90 35.79 -4.69
N GLY A 371 -4.48 35.22 -3.62
CA GLY A 371 -5.73 35.71 -3.04
C GLY A 371 -7.03 34.99 -3.41
N SER A 372 -7.03 33.95 -4.25
CA SER A 372 -8.23 33.15 -4.48
C SER A 372 -8.28 31.93 -3.55
N SER A 373 -9.30 31.85 -2.70
CA SER A 373 -9.56 30.70 -1.82
C SER A 373 -10.16 29.49 -2.55
N ASN A 374 -10.46 29.63 -3.85
CA ASN A 374 -11.21 28.64 -4.62
C ASN A 374 -10.27 27.89 -5.56
N ILE A 375 -9.55 26.92 -5.00
CA ILE A 375 -8.88 25.88 -5.81
C ILE A 375 -9.97 25.06 -6.50
N ALA A 376 -10.05 25.14 -7.82
CA ALA A 376 -10.96 24.31 -8.61
C ALA A 376 -10.39 22.89 -8.74
N TRP A 377 -10.84 21.99 -7.88
CA TRP A 377 -10.51 20.56 -7.99
C TRP A 377 -11.11 19.96 -9.27
N PRO A 378 -10.43 18.98 -9.90
CA PRO A 378 -11.01 18.26 -11.03
C PRO A 378 -12.35 17.62 -10.66
N ARG A 379 -13.34 17.74 -11.54
CA ARG A 379 -14.72 17.26 -11.28
C ARG A 379 -14.79 15.74 -11.09
N SER A 380 -13.82 15.01 -11.63
CA SER A 380 -13.71 13.56 -11.47
C SER A 380 -13.43 13.14 -10.02
N MET A 381 -12.87 14.00 -9.17
CA MET A 381 -12.43 13.64 -7.81
C MET A 381 -13.54 12.99 -6.97
N GLU A 382 -14.73 13.59 -6.89
CA GLU A 382 -15.84 13.06 -6.09
C GLU A 382 -16.34 11.72 -6.64
N ARG A 383 -16.48 11.63 -7.96
CA ARG A 383 -16.89 10.41 -8.66
C ARG A 383 -15.92 9.27 -8.39
N GLU A 384 -14.61 9.51 -8.50
CA GLU A 384 -13.61 8.46 -8.26
C GLU A 384 -13.51 8.07 -6.78
N ARG A 385 -13.71 9.01 -5.85
CA ARG A 385 -13.82 8.67 -4.41
C ARG A 385 -15.00 7.75 -4.12
N ALA A 386 -16.15 8.00 -4.74
CA ALA A 386 -17.31 7.11 -4.64
C ALA A 386 -16.98 5.72 -5.20
N LYS A 387 -16.33 5.65 -6.38
CA LYS A 387 -15.89 4.37 -6.97
C LYS A 387 -14.94 3.59 -6.06
N ILE A 388 -14.03 4.25 -5.32
CA ILE A 388 -13.16 3.59 -4.33
C ILE A 388 -14.01 2.91 -3.24
N SER A 389 -14.96 3.65 -2.66
CA SER A 389 -15.87 3.13 -1.64
C SER A 389 -16.69 1.94 -2.16
N ASP A 390 -17.19 2.03 -3.39
CA ASP A 390 -17.95 0.95 -4.03
C ASP A 390 -17.07 -0.28 -4.27
N THR A 391 -15.83 -0.08 -4.72
CA THR A 391 -14.87 -1.16 -4.97
C THR A 391 -14.52 -1.91 -3.68
N ILE A 392 -14.27 -1.17 -2.59
CA ILE A 392 -14.03 -1.74 -1.26
C ILE A 392 -15.27 -2.53 -0.80
N THR A 393 -16.45 -1.90 -0.89
CA THR A 393 -17.72 -2.52 -0.49
C THR A 393 -17.98 -3.80 -1.27
N HIS A 394 -17.78 -3.79 -2.59
CA HIS A 394 -17.97 -4.96 -3.44
C HIS A 394 -16.99 -6.08 -3.12
N ALA A 395 -15.70 -5.77 -2.95
CA ALA A 395 -14.68 -6.75 -2.58
C ALA A 395 -14.97 -7.40 -1.22
N PHE A 396 -15.35 -6.60 -0.22
CA PHE A 396 -15.64 -7.11 1.11
C PHE A 396 -16.91 -7.94 1.10
N PHE A 397 -17.94 -7.45 0.40
CA PHE A 397 -19.22 -8.13 0.34
C PHE A 397 -19.14 -9.44 -0.47
N SER A 398 -18.28 -9.54 -1.50
CA SER A 398 -18.03 -10.82 -2.16
C SER A 398 -17.41 -11.85 -1.21
N ALA A 399 -16.49 -11.43 -0.32
CA ALA A 399 -15.91 -12.32 0.68
C ALA A 399 -16.96 -12.79 1.70
N VAL A 400 -17.82 -11.86 2.17
CA VAL A 400 -18.94 -12.17 3.08
C VAL A 400 -19.89 -13.19 2.46
N LEU A 401 -20.27 -13.01 1.19
CA LEU A 401 -21.17 -13.93 0.49
C LEU A 401 -20.55 -15.28 0.16
N ALA A 402 -19.23 -15.35 -0.02
CA ALA A 402 -18.50 -16.60 -0.25
C ALA A 402 -18.22 -17.40 1.02
N SER A 403 -18.16 -16.75 2.18
CA SER A 403 -17.81 -17.33 3.47
C SER A 403 -18.78 -18.42 3.95
N GLU A 404 -18.29 -19.60 4.30
CA GLU A 404 -19.12 -20.70 4.80
C GLU A 404 -19.34 -20.66 6.32
N LYS A 405 -18.42 -20.05 7.09
CA LYS A 405 -18.52 -19.99 8.55
C LYS A 405 -19.48 -18.90 9.05
N ASN A 406 -19.87 -19.03 10.31
CA ASN A 406 -20.64 -18.04 11.07
C ASN A 406 -19.87 -17.66 12.35
N PRO A 407 -19.51 -16.38 12.56
CA PRO A 407 -19.76 -15.23 11.68
C PRO A 407 -18.99 -15.34 10.34
N PRO A 408 -19.46 -14.63 9.31
CA PRO A 408 -18.81 -14.64 7.99
C PRO A 408 -17.46 -13.91 8.02
N ALA A 409 -16.68 -14.08 6.95
CA ALA A 409 -15.45 -13.33 6.73
C ALA A 409 -15.67 -11.81 6.82
N ALA A 410 -15.09 -11.17 7.83
CA ALA A 410 -15.12 -9.73 7.99
C ALA A 410 -13.79 -9.12 7.54
N CYS A 411 -13.83 -8.43 6.41
CA CYS A 411 -12.69 -7.69 5.88
C CYS A 411 -12.59 -6.30 6.53
N ALA A 412 -11.39 -5.88 6.91
CA ALA A 412 -11.13 -4.52 7.39
C ALA A 412 -10.37 -3.71 6.33
N HIS A 413 -10.75 -2.46 6.09
CA HIS A 413 -9.99 -1.55 5.23
C HIS A 413 -8.83 -0.94 6.02
N LEU A 414 -7.59 -1.26 5.63
CA LEU A 414 -6.38 -0.80 6.29
C LEU A 414 -5.85 0.48 5.66
N TRP A 415 -5.67 0.46 4.34
CA TRP A 415 -5.08 1.56 3.58
C TRP A 415 -5.51 1.55 2.13
N THR A 416 -5.35 2.70 1.47
CA THR A 416 -5.47 2.88 0.02
C THR A 416 -4.25 3.64 -0.46
N ALA A 417 -3.62 3.19 -1.54
CA ALA A 417 -2.50 3.83 -2.21
C ALA A 417 -2.87 4.07 -3.68
N ILE A 418 -2.86 5.33 -4.12
CA ILE A 418 -3.15 5.73 -5.51
C ILE A 418 -1.83 6.20 -6.14
N THR A 419 -1.44 5.64 -7.28
CA THR A 419 -0.28 6.14 -8.02
C THR A 419 -0.52 7.58 -8.47
N ASP A 420 0.42 8.48 -8.15
CA ASP A 420 0.41 9.87 -8.62
C ASP A 420 1.80 10.17 -9.21
N PRO A 421 1.94 10.25 -10.54
CA PRO A 421 3.23 10.47 -11.21
C PRO A 421 3.83 11.87 -10.97
N LEU A 422 3.05 12.81 -10.41
CA LEU A 422 3.54 14.13 -9.99
C LEU A 422 4.03 14.14 -8.54
N SER A 423 3.81 13.04 -7.80
CA SER A 423 4.18 12.91 -6.40
C SER A 423 5.46 12.07 -6.21
N PHE A 424 6.08 12.20 -5.04
CA PHE A 424 7.20 11.34 -4.63
C PHE A 424 6.71 9.95 -4.19
N GLY A 425 6.01 9.22 -5.06
CA GLY A 425 5.49 7.87 -4.80
C GLY A 425 4.00 7.72 -5.08
N CYS A 426 3.26 7.21 -4.09
CA CYS A 426 1.81 7.11 -4.13
C CYS A 426 1.16 8.04 -3.10
N ARG A 427 -0.11 8.40 -3.34
CA ARG A 427 -0.98 9.02 -2.35
C ARG A 427 -1.61 7.95 -1.50
N MET A 428 -1.22 7.92 -0.24
CA MET A 428 -1.70 6.93 0.69
C MET A 428 -2.59 7.54 1.76
N SER A 429 -3.71 6.88 2.00
CA SER A 429 -4.59 7.10 3.15
C SER A 429 -4.69 5.80 3.93
N TYR A 430 -4.61 5.84 5.26
CA TYR A 430 -4.68 4.64 6.08
C TYR A 430 -5.33 4.92 7.43
N ARG A 431 -5.78 3.85 8.08
CA ARG A 431 -6.37 3.89 9.43
C ARG A 431 -5.38 3.29 10.42
N THR A 432 -5.09 4.01 11.51
CA THR A 432 -4.15 3.55 12.55
C THR A 432 -4.71 2.45 13.45
N ASP A 433 -6.03 2.23 13.42
CA ASP A 433 -6.74 1.33 14.34
C ASP A 433 -7.76 0.43 13.61
N ALA A 434 -7.39 -0.07 12.43
CA ALA A 434 -8.25 -0.91 11.58
C ALA A 434 -8.34 -2.37 12.05
N THR A 435 -8.59 -2.59 13.34
CA THR A 435 -8.90 -3.91 13.89
C THR A 435 -10.39 -4.20 13.73
N ALA A 436 -10.73 -5.31 13.07
CA ALA A 436 -12.11 -5.79 13.01
C ALA A 436 -12.60 -6.24 14.41
N PRO A 437 -13.90 -6.10 14.72
CA PRO A 437 -14.49 -6.52 16.00
C PRO A 437 -14.78 -8.03 16.08
N VAL A 438 -14.59 -8.77 14.98
CA VAL A 438 -14.71 -10.23 14.93
C VAL A 438 -13.34 -10.88 14.77
N GLY A 439 -13.27 -12.19 15.05
CA GLY A 439 -12.06 -12.97 14.83
C GLY A 439 -11.58 -12.93 13.38
N HIS A 440 -10.30 -13.23 13.20
CA HIS A 440 -9.71 -13.32 11.86
C HIS A 440 -10.26 -14.52 11.10
N TYR A 441 -10.27 -14.41 9.77
CA TYR A 441 -10.84 -15.44 8.90
C TYR A 441 -9.78 -16.03 7.97
N LEU A 442 -9.59 -17.35 8.02
CA LEU A 442 -8.77 -18.07 7.05
C LEU A 442 -9.67 -18.57 5.93
N LEU A 443 -9.56 -17.94 4.75
CA LEU A 443 -10.36 -18.33 3.58
C LEU A 443 -9.80 -19.64 3.02
N SER A 444 -10.69 -20.60 2.75
CA SER A 444 -10.32 -21.82 2.04
C SER A 444 -10.15 -21.54 0.53
N PRO A 445 -9.45 -22.41 -0.22
CA PRO A 445 -9.39 -22.32 -1.68
C PRO A 445 -10.78 -22.35 -2.36
N SER A 446 -11.76 -23.06 -1.80
CA SER A 446 -13.13 -23.09 -2.32
C SER A 446 -13.84 -21.75 -2.10
N GLU A 447 -13.68 -21.12 -0.93
CA GLU A 447 -14.26 -19.81 -0.63
C GLU A 447 -13.65 -18.71 -1.52
N VAL A 448 -12.36 -18.78 -1.83
CA VAL A 448 -11.72 -17.86 -2.79
C VAL A 448 -12.32 -18.01 -4.20
N SER A 449 -12.60 -19.25 -4.62
CA SER A 449 -13.26 -19.53 -5.89
C SER A 449 -14.69 -19.00 -5.91
N GLU A 450 -15.45 -19.24 -4.84
CA GLU A 450 -16.80 -18.71 -4.67
C GLU A 450 -16.83 -17.19 -4.62
N MET A 451 -15.80 -16.55 -4.07
CA MET A 451 -15.69 -15.09 -4.05
C MET A 451 -15.67 -14.52 -5.47
N ARG A 452 -15.00 -15.17 -6.43
CA ARG A 452 -15.06 -14.76 -7.84
C ARG A 452 -16.47 -14.88 -8.40
N VAL A 453 -17.14 -16.00 -8.13
CA VAL A 453 -18.53 -16.25 -8.58
C VAL A 453 -19.47 -15.17 -8.05
N TRP A 454 -19.38 -14.86 -6.75
CA TRP A 454 -20.15 -13.80 -6.14
C TRP A 454 -19.79 -12.42 -6.68
N ALA A 455 -18.52 -12.14 -6.93
CA ALA A 455 -18.09 -10.88 -7.47
C ALA A 455 -18.68 -10.61 -8.87
N GLU A 456 -18.68 -11.63 -9.75
CA GLU A 456 -19.34 -11.53 -11.06
C GLU A 456 -20.84 -11.34 -10.94
N ARG A 457 -21.48 -12.03 -10.00
CA ARG A 457 -22.93 -11.88 -9.75
C ARG A 457 -23.28 -10.48 -9.25
N LEU A 458 -22.48 -9.92 -8.33
CA LEU A 458 -22.63 -8.55 -7.83
C LEU A 458 -22.47 -7.52 -8.95
N ARG A 459 -21.55 -7.77 -9.90
CA ARG A 459 -21.35 -6.92 -11.07
C ARG A 459 -22.52 -7.01 -12.05
N ALA A 460 -23.01 -8.22 -12.33
CA ALA A 460 -24.09 -8.48 -13.28
C ALA A 460 -25.46 -7.96 -12.81
N THR A 461 -25.67 -7.89 -11.50
CA THR A 461 -26.93 -7.45 -10.89
C THR A 461 -26.68 -6.20 -10.04
N PRO A 462 -26.49 -5.02 -10.64
CA PRO A 462 -26.27 -3.78 -9.90
C PRO A 462 -27.56 -3.33 -9.22
N VAL A 463 -27.56 -3.29 -7.89
CA VAL A 463 -28.77 -2.99 -7.11
C VAL A 463 -28.57 -1.85 -6.14
N ASN A 464 -29.10 -0.68 -6.52
CA ASN A 464 -29.09 0.52 -5.68
C ASN A 464 -29.94 0.34 -4.41
N LYS A 465 -31.00 -0.47 -4.48
CA LYS A 465 -31.94 -0.69 -3.37
C LYS A 465 -31.39 -1.53 -2.21
N ILE A 466 -30.23 -2.19 -2.37
CA ILE A 466 -29.61 -2.99 -1.29
C ILE A 466 -28.29 -2.39 -0.80
N GLU A 467 -27.91 -1.19 -1.24
CA GLU A 467 -26.69 -0.53 -0.78
C GLU A 467 -26.70 -0.32 0.75
N ILE A 468 -27.84 0.11 1.30
CA ILE A 468 -27.99 0.30 2.75
C ILE A 468 -27.82 -1.03 3.51
N PRO A 469 -28.55 -2.12 3.18
CA PRO A 469 -28.29 -3.44 3.78
C PRO A 469 -26.83 -3.86 3.71
N ARG A 470 -26.17 -3.75 2.55
CA ARG A 470 -24.75 -4.13 2.37
C ARG A 470 -23.84 -3.36 3.33
N ARG A 471 -23.94 -2.03 3.35
CA ARG A 471 -23.14 -1.19 4.25
C ARG A 471 -23.39 -1.50 5.71
N ARG A 472 -24.64 -1.76 6.10
CA ARG A 472 -25.00 -2.10 7.48
C ARG A 472 -24.43 -3.46 7.92
N ILE A 473 -24.45 -4.45 7.04
CA ILE A 473 -23.80 -5.76 7.29
C ILE A 473 -22.30 -5.59 7.48
N LEU A 474 -21.63 -4.90 6.55
CA LEU A 474 -20.19 -4.67 6.63
C LEU A 474 -19.82 -3.88 7.90
N SER A 475 -20.56 -2.83 8.23
CA SER A 475 -20.40 -2.08 9.49
C SER A 475 -20.52 -2.99 10.71
N ALA A 476 -21.56 -3.82 10.76
CA ALA A 476 -21.83 -4.72 11.88
C ALA A 476 -20.69 -5.73 12.14
N ILE A 477 -20.07 -6.26 11.07
CA ILE A 477 -19.03 -7.29 11.20
C ILE A 477 -17.60 -6.72 11.24
N ALA A 478 -17.34 -5.55 10.65
CA ALA A 478 -15.98 -5.06 10.43
C ALA A 478 -15.65 -3.73 11.11
N GLU A 479 -16.63 -2.89 11.44
CA GLU A 479 -16.38 -1.52 11.90
C GLU A 479 -16.82 -1.25 13.34
N ARG A 480 -17.92 -1.85 13.80
CA ARG A 480 -18.48 -1.60 15.13
C ARG A 480 -17.73 -2.35 16.23
N LYS A 481 -16.90 -1.61 16.98
CA LYS A 481 -16.20 -2.12 18.17
C LYS A 481 -17.15 -2.53 19.30
N ASP A 482 -18.25 -1.81 19.48
CA ASP A 482 -19.32 -2.20 20.40
C ASP A 482 -20.25 -3.22 19.74
N PRO A 483 -20.37 -4.46 20.26
CA PRO A 483 -21.25 -5.47 19.68
C PRO A 483 -22.74 -5.09 19.76
N VAL A 484 -23.14 -4.20 20.67
CA VAL A 484 -24.52 -3.69 20.74
C VAL A 484 -24.85 -2.87 19.49
N ASP A 485 -23.95 -1.98 19.08
CA ASP A 485 -24.08 -1.22 17.83
C ASP A 485 -24.07 -2.13 16.61
N GLY A 486 -23.20 -3.15 16.61
CA GLY A 486 -23.15 -4.16 15.55
C GLY A 486 -24.46 -4.93 15.43
N PHE A 487 -25.06 -5.32 16.55
CA PHE A 487 -26.38 -5.95 16.59
C PHE A 487 -27.46 -5.02 16.03
N ILE A 488 -27.47 -3.74 16.41
CA ILE A 488 -28.42 -2.75 15.89
C ILE A 488 -28.28 -2.59 14.38
N ASP A 489 -27.05 -2.43 13.87
CA ASP A 489 -26.77 -2.30 12.43
C ASP A 489 -27.23 -3.54 11.65
N ALA A 490 -27.01 -4.76 12.18
CA ALA A 490 -27.46 -5.99 11.54
C ALA A 490 -28.99 -6.07 11.39
N VAL A 491 -29.75 -5.65 12.41
CA VAL A 491 -31.23 -5.58 12.31
C VAL A 491 -31.70 -4.44 11.42
N ILE A 492 -30.98 -3.30 11.37
CA ILE A 492 -31.26 -2.24 10.38
C ILE A 492 -31.10 -2.78 8.95
N ALA A 493 -30.16 -3.71 8.71
CA ALA A 493 -30.03 -4.35 7.41
C ALA A 493 -31.30 -5.12 7.03
N TRP A 494 -31.96 -5.79 7.98
CA TRP A 494 -33.25 -6.46 7.76
C TRP A 494 -34.34 -5.47 7.37
N GLU A 495 -34.46 -4.40 8.15
CA GLU A 495 -35.42 -3.32 7.88
C GLU A 495 -35.18 -2.73 6.51
N SER A 496 -33.94 -2.38 6.18
CA SER A 496 -33.60 -1.78 4.89
C SER A 496 -33.84 -2.73 3.72
N LEU A 497 -33.76 -4.05 3.95
CA LEU A 497 -34.00 -5.05 2.93
C LEU A 497 -35.48 -5.35 2.70
N PHE A 498 -36.32 -5.30 3.75
CA PHE A 498 -37.71 -5.78 3.71
C PHE A 498 -38.79 -4.75 4.11
N ALA A 499 -38.42 -3.53 4.52
CA ALA A 499 -39.39 -2.54 4.99
C ALA A 499 -40.38 -2.09 3.92
N GLY A 500 -39.99 -2.02 2.65
CA GLY A 500 -40.84 -1.49 1.58
C GLY A 500 -41.37 -0.08 1.83
N THR A 501 -42.47 0.28 1.14
CA THR A 501 -43.00 1.66 1.15
C THR A 501 -44.00 1.92 2.28
N ASP A 502 -44.74 0.89 2.71
CA ASP A 502 -45.81 1.02 3.73
C ASP A 502 -45.28 0.90 5.17
N GLN A 503 -45.73 1.77 6.08
CA GLN A 503 -45.25 1.85 7.47
C GLN A 503 -45.99 0.95 8.48
N SER A 504 -47.14 0.36 8.14
CA SER A 504 -47.94 -0.43 9.09
C SER A 504 -47.36 -1.83 9.32
N GLU A 505 -47.26 -2.25 10.60
CA GLU A 505 -46.82 -3.59 11.05
C GLU A 505 -45.45 -4.05 10.55
N LEU A 506 -44.49 -3.12 10.52
CA LEU A 506 -43.14 -3.33 9.98
C LEU A 506 -42.44 -4.59 10.50
N SER A 507 -42.49 -4.85 11.81
CA SER A 507 -41.79 -5.98 12.44
C SER A 507 -42.36 -7.34 12.00
N PHE A 508 -43.68 -7.48 11.96
CA PHE A 508 -44.35 -8.71 11.53
C PHE A 508 -44.02 -9.02 10.08
N ARG A 509 -44.18 -8.01 9.19
CA ARG A 509 -43.91 -8.17 7.76
C ARG A 509 -42.46 -8.55 7.47
N ILE A 510 -41.48 -7.87 8.08
CA ILE A 510 -40.07 -8.21 7.89
C ILE A 510 -39.80 -9.65 8.33
N CYS A 511 -40.23 -10.02 9.55
CA CYS A 511 -39.96 -11.35 10.09
C CYS A 511 -40.68 -12.45 9.28
N ALA A 512 -41.90 -12.20 8.80
CA ALA A 512 -42.66 -13.15 8.00
C ALA A 512 -42.05 -13.35 6.62
N ALA A 513 -41.59 -12.27 5.96
CA ALA A 513 -40.91 -12.34 4.68
C ALA A 513 -39.59 -13.11 4.78
N ILE A 514 -38.77 -12.82 5.79
CA ILE A 514 -37.51 -13.55 6.03
C ILE A 514 -37.78 -15.05 6.23
N SER A 515 -38.69 -15.40 7.14
CA SER A 515 -39.00 -16.82 7.40
C SER A 515 -39.52 -17.52 6.15
N LYS A 516 -40.39 -16.85 5.37
CA LYS A 516 -40.96 -17.42 4.14
C LYS A 516 -39.94 -17.59 3.02
N LEU A 517 -38.96 -16.70 2.93
CA LEU A 517 -37.88 -16.77 1.95
C LEU A 517 -36.92 -17.92 2.27
N LEU A 518 -36.55 -18.08 3.54
CA LEU A 518 -35.51 -19.03 3.96
C LEU A 518 -36.00 -20.47 4.14
N PHE A 519 -37.27 -20.67 4.51
CA PHE A 519 -37.78 -21.98 4.89
C PHE A 519 -39.03 -22.36 4.08
N GLU A 520 -39.08 -23.58 3.59
CA GLU A 520 -40.21 -24.12 2.83
C GLU A 520 -41.31 -24.67 3.77
N GLU A 521 -40.89 -25.49 4.73
CA GLU A 521 -41.78 -26.16 5.69
C GLU A 521 -42.48 -25.18 6.63
N ALA A 522 -43.76 -25.42 6.88
CA ALA A 522 -44.59 -24.52 7.68
C ALA A 522 -44.17 -24.47 9.16
N SER A 523 -43.72 -25.61 9.72
CA SER A 523 -43.20 -25.70 11.08
C SER A 523 -41.96 -24.82 11.27
N ASP A 524 -41.03 -24.93 10.34
CA ASP A 524 -39.71 -24.29 10.42
C ASP A 524 -39.86 -22.78 10.20
N ARG A 525 -40.74 -22.38 9.27
CA ARG A 525 -41.16 -20.98 9.10
C ARG A 525 -41.70 -20.38 10.39
N LEU A 526 -42.59 -21.09 11.08
CA LEU A 526 -43.20 -20.59 12.31
C LEU A 526 -42.19 -20.48 13.46
N GLU A 527 -41.29 -21.46 13.58
CA GLU A 527 -40.22 -21.44 14.58
C GLU A 527 -39.27 -20.27 14.34
N GLU A 528 -38.78 -20.11 13.11
CA GLU A 528 -37.85 -19.03 12.78
C GLU A 528 -38.50 -17.67 12.95
N HIS A 529 -39.76 -17.52 12.51
CA HIS A 529 -40.51 -16.28 12.68
C HIS A 529 -40.57 -15.83 14.15
N ARG A 530 -40.76 -16.77 15.09
CA ARG A 530 -40.75 -16.47 16.54
C ARG A 530 -39.37 -16.00 17.01
N LYS A 531 -38.28 -16.62 16.53
CA LYS A 531 -36.91 -16.19 16.85
C LYS A 531 -36.63 -14.78 16.34
N LEU A 532 -37.01 -14.49 15.09
CA LEU A 532 -36.84 -13.19 14.46
C LEU A 532 -37.62 -12.09 15.20
N ILE A 533 -38.88 -12.34 15.57
CA ILE A 533 -39.69 -11.39 16.36
C ILE A 533 -39.04 -11.11 17.71
N LYS A 534 -38.55 -12.16 18.41
CA LYS A 534 -37.87 -12.00 19.71
C LYS A 534 -36.65 -11.10 19.56
N LEU A 535 -35.87 -11.29 18.49
CA LEU A 535 -34.67 -10.51 18.24
C LEU A 535 -34.98 -9.07 17.84
N TYR A 536 -35.96 -8.84 16.98
CA TYR A 536 -36.42 -7.51 16.58
C TYR A 536 -36.89 -6.69 17.79
N ARG A 537 -37.71 -7.31 18.66
CA ARG A 537 -38.17 -6.68 19.91
C ARG A 537 -37.02 -6.37 20.84
N LYS A 538 -36.04 -7.28 20.96
CA LYS A 538 -34.82 -7.06 21.75
C LYS A 538 -34.08 -5.82 21.25
N ARG A 539 -33.82 -5.71 19.95
CA ARG A 539 -33.19 -4.53 19.34
C ARG A 539 -33.96 -3.25 19.62
N SER A 540 -35.29 -3.26 19.45
CA SER A 540 -36.13 -2.09 19.74
C SER A 540 -35.98 -1.63 21.20
N LYS A 541 -35.99 -2.56 22.16
CA LYS A 541 -35.80 -2.23 23.57
C LYS A 541 -34.43 -1.65 23.88
N VAL A 542 -33.38 -2.22 23.31
CA VAL A 542 -31.99 -1.78 23.47
C VAL A 542 -31.79 -0.38 22.88
N LEU A 543 -32.26 -0.15 21.65
CA LEU A 543 -32.17 1.15 20.98
C LEU A 543 -32.88 2.27 21.75
N HIS A 544 -33.99 1.96 22.42
CA HIS A 544 -34.74 2.91 23.26
C HIS A 544 -34.24 2.98 24.71
N GLY A 545 -33.15 2.30 25.06
CA GLY A 545 -32.58 2.31 26.41
C GLY A 545 -33.45 1.63 27.48
N THR A 546 -34.43 0.81 27.06
CA THR A 546 -35.36 0.11 27.97
C THR A 546 -34.85 -1.26 28.42
N GLN A 547 -33.79 -1.77 27.78
CA GLN A 547 -33.14 -3.02 28.13
C GLN A 547 -31.64 -2.89 27.86
N GLU A 548 -30.81 -3.20 28.86
CA GLU A 548 -29.38 -3.44 28.67
C GLU A 548 -29.16 -4.92 28.35
N ILE A 549 -28.22 -5.21 27.45
CA ILE A 549 -27.83 -6.57 27.08
C ILE A 549 -26.34 -6.76 27.38
N SER A 550 -25.96 -7.98 27.74
CA SER A 550 -24.55 -8.31 27.95
C SER A 550 -23.77 -8.29 26.63
N VAL A 551 -22.45 -8.11 26.71
CA VAL A 551 -21.53 -8.17 25.56
C VAL A 551 -21.69 -9.50 24.80
N THR A 552 -21.73 -10.62 25.52
CA THR A 552 -21.90 -11.96 24.93
C THR A 552 -23.25 -12.09 24.22
N GLU A 553 -24.33 -11.66 24.87
CA GLU A 553 -25.67 -11.69 24.25
C GLU A 553 -25.75 -10.79 23.01
N ALA A 554 -25.06 -9.64 23.02
CA ALA A 554 -24.98 -8.75 21.87
C ALA A 554 -24.22 -9.40 20.70
N ILE A 555 -23.10 -10.08 20.96
CA ILE A 555 -22.34 -10.84 19.96
C ILE A 555 -23.21 -11.94 19.35
N GLU A 556 -23.85 -12.78 20.17
CA GLU A 556 -24.73 -13.85 19.69
C GLU A 556 -25.90 -13.30 18.85
N SER A 557 -26.51 -12.21 19.33
CA SER A 557 -27.63 -11.55 18.64
C SER A 557 -27.19 -10.93 17.31
N ARG A 558 -26.01 -10.30 17.27
CA ARG A 558 -25.39 -9.76 16.05
C ARG A 558 -25.10 -10.88 15.05
N ASP A 559 -24.39 -11.92 15.46
CA ASP A 559 -23.92 -12.98 14.56
C ASP A 559 -25.10 -13.74 13.96
N TYR A 560 -26.12 -14.05 14.76
CA TYR A 560 -27.36 -14.61 14.24
C TYR A 560 -28.08 -13.66 13.27
N ALA A 561 -28.14 -12.36 13.59
CA ALA A 561 -28.79 -11.37 12.71
C ALA A 561 -28.07 -11.22 11.36
N VAL A 562 -26.74 -11.20 11.38
CA VAL A 562 -25.88 -11.16 10.20
C VAL A 562 -26.05 -12.42 9.35
N ARG A 563 -26.04 -13.60 9.96
CA ARG A 563 -26.27 -14.87 9.25
C ARG A 563 -27.58 -14.86 8.47
N VAL A 564 -28.68 -14.51 9.14
CA VAL A 564 -30.02 -14.48 8.54
C VAL A 564 -30.08 -13.57 7.31
N VAL A 565 -29.50 -12.37 7.40
CA VAL A 565 -29.55 -11.43 6.26
C VAL A 565 -28.65 -11.85 5.11
N ILE A 566 -27.52 -12.49 5.39
CA ILE A 566 -26.65 -13.07 4.35
C ILE A 566 -27.34 -14.22 3.63
N GLU A 567 -27.98 -15.13 4.36
CA GLU A 567 -28.78 -16.22 3.77
C GLU A 567 -29.91 -15.65 2.89
N CYS A 568 -30.60 -14.61 3.36
CA CYS A 568 -31.62 -13.93 2.57
C CYS A 568 -31.03 -13.34 1.29
N LEU A 569 -29.89 -12.64 1.38
CA LEU A 569 -29.24 -12.04 0.22
C LEU A 569 -28.77 -13.11 -0.76
N ARG A 570 -28.21 -14.23 -0.28
CA ARG A 570 -27.84 -15.37 -1.14
C ARG A 570 -29.03 -15.90 -1.91
N LYS A 571 -30.16 -16.18 -1.23
CA LYS A 571 -31.40 -16.62 -1.91
C LYS A 571 -31.93 -15.59 -2.89
N LEU A 572 -31.97 -14.30 -2.52
CA LEU A 572 -32.41 -13.24 -3.44
C LEU A 572 -31.53 -13.13 -4.68
N TYR A 573 -30.21 -13.27 -4.55
CA TYR A 573 -29.31 -13.23 -5.70
C TYR A 573 -29.37 -14.49 -6.57
N LEU A 574 -29.58 -15.67 -5.97
CA LEU A 574 -29.54 -16.95 -6.67
C LEU A 574 -30.88 -17.34 -7.28
N GLU A 575 -31.96 -17.15 -6.54
CA GLU A 575 -33.28 -17.69 -6.85
C GLU A 575 -34.27 -16.60 -7.30
N HIS A 576 -34.11 -15.36 -6.82
CA HIS A 576 -35.09 -14.29 -7.03
C HIS A 576 -34.49 -12.90 -7.34
N PRO A 577 -33.61 -12.77 -8.35
CA PRO A 577 -32.91 -11.53 -8.64
C PRO A 577 -33.86 -10.37 -8.99
N GLU A 578 -35.05 -10.66 -9.53
CA GLU A 578 -36.10 -9.69 -9.84
C GLU A 578 -36.58 -8.89 -8.62
N LEU A 579 -36.48 -9.46 -7.42
CA LEU A 579 -36.93 -8.83 -6.18
C LEU A 579 -35.93 -7.87 -5.59
N LEU A 580 -34.67 -7.95 -5.99
CA LEU A 580 -33.61 -7.12 -5.41
C LEU A 580 -33.86 -5.61 -5.70
N GLN A 581 -34.55 -5.30 -6.80
CA GLN A 581 -34.95 -3.93 -7.16
C GLN A 581 -36.34 -3.55 -6.63
N ASP A 582 -37.13 -4.55 -6.22
CA ASP A 582 -38.51 -4.32 -5.82
C ASP A 582 -38.57 -3.69 -4.42
N ALA A 583 -39.27 -2.55 -4.32
CA ALA A 583 -39.47 -1.88 -3.06
C ALA A 583 -40.38 -2.70 -2.14
N ASP A 584 -41.42 -3.33 -2.67
CA ASP A 584 -42.41 -4.07 -1.90
C ASP A 584 -42.12 -5.59 -1.87
N ARG A 585 -40.85 -5.97 -1.98
CA ARG A 585 -40.42 -7.38 -2.03
C ARG A 585 -40.95 -8.22 -0.87
N SER A 586 -41.04 -7.65 0.33
CA SER A 586 -41.53 -8.38 1.51
C SER A 586 -42.99 -8.79 1.35
N LYS A 587 -43.82 -7.92 0.76
CA LYS A 587 -45.21 -8.23 0.44
C LYS A 587 -45.28 -9.35 -0.59
N LYS A 588 -44.49 -9.26 -1.67
CA LYS A 588 -44.45 -10.30 -2.70
C LYS A 588 -44.02 -11.65 -2.13
N ILE A 589 -42.94 -11.69 -1.36
CA ILE A 589 -42.47 -12.91 -0.68
C ILE A 589 -43.58 -13.57 0.15
N ILE A 590 -44.28 -12.79 0.98
CA ILE A 590 -45.34 -13.30 1.86
C ILE A 590 -46.50 -13.86 1.05
N LEU A 591 -46.86 -13.21 -0.06
CA LEU A 591 -47.94 -13.65 -0.94
C LEU A 591 -47.57 -14.85 -1.82
N GLY A 592 -46.32 -15.33 -1.76
CA GLY A 592 -45.83 -16.45 -2.59
C GLY A 592 -45.32 -16.03 -3.97
N PHE A 593 -45.06 -14.72 -4.11
CA PHE A 593 -44.78 -13.94 -5.32
C PHE A 593 -46.00 -13.70 -6.20
#